data_AF-A0AAV2PRD4-F1
#
_entry.id   AF-A0AAV2PRD4-F1
#
_cell.length_a   1.000
_cell.length_b   1.000
_cell.length_c   1.000
_cell.angle_alpha   90.00
_cell.angle_beta   90.00
_cell.angle_gamma   90.00
#
_symmetry.space_group_name_H-M   'P 1'
#
loop_
_entity.id
_entity.type
_entity.pdbx_description
1 polymer ?
#
loop_
_entity_poly.entity_id
_entity_poly.type
_entity_poly.pdbx_seq_one_letter_code
_entity_poly.pdbx_strand_id
1 'polypeptide(L)'
;YVNIQWQNIEERNKFNFEKFNFAEMYGVQYDYTSIMHYADTTFSSNGLVTIMAVNSEQQRLIGLTKGLSHRDKKIINAAYKCIDKWLDACNMTAMEAACQGEGYLGADCTCVCPRGTGGPNCQLNVHGYYEGLSGGSKSCLVTSQMNLEKLLLFVLLQLTRYIT
;
A
#
# COMPACT_ATOMS: atom_id res chain seq x y z
N TYR A 1 1.01 13.42 2.80
CA TYR A 1 1.11 12.22 3.67
C TYR A 1 2.51 12.08 4.21
N VAL A 2 3.52 12.33 3.38
CA VAL A 2 4.92 12.46 3.83
C VAL A 2 5.50 13.79 3.36
N ASN A 3 6.53 14.25 4.06
CA ASN A 3 7.38 15.38 3.73
C ASN A 3 8.79 14.86 3.44
N ILE A 4 9.34 15.23 2.30
CA ILE A 4 10.68 14.81 1.88
C ILE A 4 11.71 15.79 2.42
N GLN A 5 12.71 15.26 3.14
CA GLN A 5 13.83 16.02 3.69
C GLN A 5 14.95 16.09 2.65
N TRP A 6 14.79 16.94 1.64
CA TRP A 6 15.70 17.08 0.51
C TRP A 6 17.17 17.32 0.90
N GLN A 7 17.40 17.99 2.02
CA GLN A 7 18.72 18.26 2.57
C GLN A 7 19.45 17.01 3.07
N ASN A 8 18.72 15.93 3.39
CA ASN A 8 19.27 14.67 3.88
C ASN A 8 19.49 13.66 2.76
N ILE A 9 19.09 13.95 1.51
CA ILE A 9 19.15 12.99 0.38
C ILE A 9 20.46 13.18 -0.40
N GLU A 10 21.10 12.08 -0.79
CA GLU A 10 22.23 12.10 -1.74
C GLU A 10 21.83 12.81 -3.04
N GLU A 11 22.60 13.81 -3.49
CA GLU A 11 22.26 14.66 -4.65
C GLU A 11 21.88 13.83 -5.89
N ARG A 12 22.68 12.79 -6.18
CA ARG A 12 22.46 11.88 -7.31
C ARG A 12 21.17 11.09 -7.23
N ASN A 13 20.54 10.97 -6.06
CA ASN A 13 19.35 10.15 -5.82
C ASN A 13 18.07 10.98 -5.63
N LYS A 14 18.13 12.31 -5.68
CA LYS A 14 16.95 13.18 -5.51
C LYS A 14 15.83 12.88 -6.51
N PHE A 15 16.18 12.50 -7.74
CA PHE A 15 15.21 12.13 -8.77
C PHE A 15 14.29 10.96 -8.35
N ASN A 16 14.71 10.09 -7.42
CA ASN A 16 13.89 8.98 -6.93
C ASN A 16 12.71 9.43 -6.05
N PHE A 17 12.71 10.68 -5.60
CA PHE A 17 11.65 11.27 -4.76
C PHE A 17 10.75 12.23 -5.56
N GLU A 18 11.01 12.39 -6.86
CA GLU A 18 10.14 13.15 -7.75
C GLU A 18 8.82 12.42 -7.97
N LYS A 19 7.76 13.20 -8.15
CA LYS A 19 6.41 12.68 -8.38
C LYS A 19 6.14 12.42 -9.86
N PHE A 20 5.68 11.21 -10.15
CA PHE A 20 4.99 10.86 -11.38
C PHE A 20 3.45 11.02 -11.30
N ASN A 21 2.88 11.88 -12.15
CA ASN A 21 1.45 12.17 -12.15
C ASN A 21 0.58 11.14 -12.92
N PHE A 22 1.16 10.09 -13.48
CA PHE A 22 0.44 9.11 -14.33
C PHE A 22 -0.03 7.85 -13.58
N ALA A 23 0.22 7.76 -12.26
CA ALA A 23 -0.13 6.59 -11.46
C ALA A 23 -1.63 6.55 -11.12
N GLU A 24 -2.35 5.54 -11.62
CA GLU A 24 -3.73 5.25 -11.24
C GLU A 24 -3.76 4.53 -9.89
N MET A 25 -4.44 5.13 -8.90
CA MET A 25 -4.53 4.56 -7.54
C MET A 25 -5.85 3.84 -7.28
N TYR A 26 -6.78 3.80 -8.23
CA TYR A 26 -8.07 3.08 -8.11
C TYR A 26 -8.86 3.42 -6.83
N GLY A 27 -8.80 4.68 -6.40
CA GLY A 27 -9.45 5.16 -5.17
C GLY A 27 -8.82 4.67 -3.86
N VAL A 28 -7.66 4.02 -3.91
CA VAL A 28 -6.92 3.54 -2.74
C VAL A 28 -6.11 4.67 -2.11
N GLN A 29 -6.17 4.78 -0.79
CA GLN A 29 -5.45 5.78 0.00
C GLN A 29 -3.97 5.41 0.19
N TYR A 30 -3.16 6.38 0.57
CA TYR A 30 -1.73 6.18 0.83
C TYR A 30 -1.48 5.17 1.96
N ASP A 31 -0.64 4.16 1.68
CA ASP A 31 -0.30 3.10 2.64
C ASP A 31 1.15 3.21 3.13
N TYR A 32 1.33 3.60 4.40
CA TYR A 32 2.66 3.64 5.04
C TYR A 32 3.28 2.25 5.22
N THR A 33 2.47 1.19 5.14
CA THR A 33 2.89 -0.21 5.26
C THR A 33 3.02 -0.92 3.91
N SER A 34 2.82 -0.21 2.80
CA SER A 34 3.00 -0.75 1.45
C SER A 34 4.40 -1.33 1.30
N ILE A 35 4.51 -2.50 0.66
CA ILE A 35 5.82 -3.07 0.31
C ILE A 35 6.61 -2.15 -0.65
N MET A 36 5.92 -1.23 -1.31
CA MET A 36 6.47 -0.26 -2.25
C MET A 36 6.97 1.02 -1.58
N HIS A 37 6.70 1.22 -0.29
CA HIS A 37 7.12 2.41 0.44
C HIS A 37 8.59 2.29 0.84
N TYR A 38 9.44 3.26 0.44
CA TYR A 38 10.83 3.32 0.90
C TYR A 38 10.92 3.43 2.42
N ALA A 39 11.99 2.88 3.00
CA ALA A 39 12.30 3.12 4.40
C ALA A 39 12.63 4.61 4.63
N ASP A 40 12.47 5.07 5.86
CA ASP A 40 12.55 6.49 6.21
C ASP A 40 13.95 7.10 6.07
N THR A 41 15.01 6.28 6.06
CA THR A 41 16.40 6.72 5.83
C THR A 41 16.95 6.35 4.44
N THR A 42 16.08 5.92 3.50
CA THR A 42 16.53 5.51 2.16
C THR A 42 17.22 6.66 1.43
N PHE A 43 18.35 6.39 0.78
CA PHE A 43 19.19 7.38 0.08
C PHE A 43 19.71 8.54 0.94
N SER A 44 19.78 8.35 2.26
CA SER A 44 20.31 9.35 3.18
C SER A 44 21.81 9.58 2.97
N SER A 45 22.22 10.84 2.83
CA SER A 45 23.63 11.25 2.73
C SER A 45 24.32 11.37 4.08
N ASN A 46 23.56 11.44 5.17
CA ASN A 46 24.03 11.75 6.52
C ASN A 46 23.47 10.80 7.60
N GLY A 47 22.78 9.74 7.20
CA GLY A 47 22.12 8.79 8.10
C GLY A 47 20.84 9.31 8.75
N LEU A 48 20.42 10.54 8.46
CA LEU A 48 19.18 11.12 8.97
C LEU A 48 17.99 10.75 8.07
N VAL A 49 16.78 10.90 8.63
CA VAL A 49 15.51 10.63 7.95
C VAL A 49 15.37 11.47 6.68
N THR A 50 15.07 10.82 5.56
CA THR A 50 14.75 11.41 4.26
C THR A 50 13.24 11.50 4.02
N ILE A 51 12.43 10.60 4.61
CA ILE A 51 10.97 10.59 4.49
C ILE A 51 10.32 10.72 5.88
N MET A 52 9.62 11.83 6.09
CA MET A 52 8.92 12.10 7.35
C MET A 52 7.41 12.03 7.14
N ALA A 53 6.71 11.15 7.87
CA ALA A 53 5.26 11.11 7.90
C ALA A 53 4.70 12.42 8.48
N VAL A 54 3.68 12.97 7.83
CA VAL A 54 2.99 14.18 8.31
C VAL A 54 2.32 13.92 9.66
N ASN A 55 1.78 12.72 9.85
CA ASN A 55 1.32 12.27 11.15
C ASN A 55 2.39 11.35 11.76
N SER A 56 2.97 11.83 12.87
CA SER A 56 4.09 11.22 13.56
C SER A 56 3.80 9.82 14.07
N GLU A 57 2.54 9.48 14.37
CA GLU A 57 2.17 8.12 14.77
C GLU A 57 2.44 7.11 13.66
N GLN A 58 2.32 7.50 12.39
CA GLN A 58 2.59 6.61 11.26
C GLN A 58 4.06 6.56 10.84
N GLN A 59 4.94 7.41 11.37
CA GLN A 59 6.38 7.36 11.06
C GLN A 59 6.94 5.95 11.31
N ARG A 60 6.55 5.34 12.42
CA ARG A 60 7.02 4.00 12.82
C ARG A 60 6.64 2.89 11.85
N LEU A 61 5.67 3.12 10.96
CA LEU A 61 5.17 2.10 10.02
C LEU A 61 6.00 2.05 8.74
N ILE A 62 6.65 3.17 8.40
CA ILE A 62 7.48 3.31 7.22
C ILE A 62 8.66 2.34 7.32
N GLY A 63 8.87 1.55 6.26
CA GLY A 63 9.96 0.57 6.20
C GLY A 63 9.72 -0.75 6.94
N LEU A 64 8.56 -0.95 7.59
CA LEU A 64 8.21 -2.21 8.30
C LEU A 64 7.54 -3.25 7.40
N THR A 65 8.04 -3.43 6.18
CA THR A 65 7.37 -4.27 5.18
C THR A 65 7.56 -5.76 5.48
N LYS A 66 6.44 -6.50 5.63
CA LYS A 66 6.42 -7.96 5.82
C LYS A 66 5.84 -8.72 4.62
N GLY A 67 5.39 -8.01 3.59
CA GLY A 67 4.67 -8.53 2.43
C GLY A 67 3.74 -7.49 1.83
N LEU A 68 2.93 -7.87 0.84
CA LEU A 68 1.92 -6.99 0.24
C LEU A 68 0.87 -6.60 1.28
N SER A 69 0.64 -5.30 1.41
CA SER A 69 -0.46 -4.78 2.20
C SER A 69 -1.82 -5.07 1.54
N HIS A 70 -2.92 -4.81 2.26
CA HIS A 70 -4.26 -4.91 1.67
C HIS A 70 -4.42 -3.94 0.49
N ARG A 71 -3.92 -2.71 0.65
CA ARG A 71 -3.98 -1.66 -0.37
C ARG A 71 -3.12 -2.01 -1.59
N ASP A 72 -1.94 -2.61 -1.39
CA ASP A 72 -1.12 -3.13 -2.50
C ASP A 72 -1.90 -4.15 -3.33
N LYS A 73 -2.52 -5.13 -2.66
CA LYS A 73 -3.31 -6.17 -3.33
C LYS A 73 -4.49 -5.58 -4.08
N LYS A 74 -5.19 -4.60 -3.49
CA LYS A 74 -6.32 -3.92 -4.14
C LYS A 74 -5.89 -3.22 -5.43
N ILE A 75 -4.81 -2.45 -5.39
CA ILE A 75 -4.28 -1.74 -6.57
C ILE A 75 -3.90 -2.74 -7.66
N ILE A 76 -3.17 -3.81 -7.32
CA ILE A 76 -2.76 -4.84 -8.29
C ILE A 76 -3.98 -5.55 -8.89
N ASN A 77 -4.95 -5.94 -8.06
CA ASN A 77 -6.16 -6.63 -8.51
C ASN A 77 -7.03 -5.74 -9.41
N ALA A 78 -7.12 -4.45 -9.13
CA ALA A 78 -7.79 -3.49 -9.99
C ALA A 78 -7.03 -3.29 -11.31
N ALA A 79 -5.72 -3.08 -11.26
CA ALA A 79 -4.88 -2.86 -12.45
C ALA A 79 -4.90 -4.03 -13.44
N TYR A 80 -4.88 -5.26 -12.93
CA TYR A 80 -4.93 -6.47 -13.76
C TYR A 80 -6.35 -6.99 -14.02
N LYS A 81 -7.39 -6.22 -13.65
CA LYS A 81 -8.80 -6.56 -13.82
C LYS A 81 -9.17 -7.92 -13.21
N CYS A 82 -8.54 -8.27 -12.09
CA CYS A 82 -8.89 -9.47 -11.33
C CYS A 82 -10.31 -9.35 -10.76
N ILE A 83 -10.69 -8.16 -10.29
CA ILE A 83 -12.02 -7.90 -9.73
C ILE A 83 -13.10 -8.16 -10.78
N ASP A 84 -12.93 -7.65 -12.00
CA ASP A 84 -13.85 -7.89 -13.12
C ASP A 84 -13.99 -9.38 -13.43
N LYS A 85 -12.85 -10.11 -13.49
CA LYS A 85 -12.85 -11.56 -13.71
C LYS A 85 -13.58 -12.33 -12.61
N TRP A 86 -13.47 -11.88 -11.36
CA TRP A 86 -14.15 -12.50 -10.23
C TRP A 86 -15.65 -12.18 -10.24
N LEU A 87 -16.06 -10.98 -10.64
CA LEU A 87 -17.48 -10.66 -10.86
C LEU A 87 -18.12 -11.64 -11.85
N ASP A 88 -17.46 -11.84 -13.00
CA ASP A 88 -17.92 -12.78 -14.02
C ASP A 88 -17.93 -14.23 -13.51
N ALA A 89 -16.85 -14.67 -12.87
CA ALA A 89 -16.73 -16.05 -12.36
C ALA A 89 -17.73 -16.36 -11.24
N CYS A 90 -18.07 -15.38 -10.41
CA CYS A 90 -19.04 -15.50 -9.33
C CYS A 90 -20.49 -15.30 -9.80
N ASN A 91 -20.69 -14.95 -11.08
CA ASN A 91 -21.99 -14.58 -11.64
C ASN A 91 -22.67 -13.48 -10.82
N MET A 92 -21.90 -12.46 -10.43
CA MET A 92 -22.33 -11.34 -9.60
C MET A 92 -22.26 -10.02 -10.37
N THR A 93 -23.18 -9.11 -10.09
CA THR A 93 -23.07 -7.72 -10.54
C THR A 93 -22.18 -6.91 -9.60
N ALA A 94 -21.64 -5.79 -10.09
CA ALA A 94 -20.85 -4.87 -9.28
C ALA A 94 -21.63 -4.33 -8.05
N MET A 95 -22.96 -4.27 -8.12
CA MET A 95 -23.82 -3.84 -7.02
C MET A 95 -23.89 -4.91 -5.91
N GLU A 96 -24.00 -6.19 -6.29
CA GLU A 96 -24.08 -7.32 -5.35
C GLU A 96 -22.72 -7.60 -4.69
N ALA A 97 -21.63 -7.39 -5.43
CA ALA A 97 -20.26 -7.54 -4.93
C ALA A 97 -19.70 -6.26 -4.27
N ALA A 98 -20.56 -5.28 -3.97
CA ALA A 98 -20.14 -4.01 -3.41
C ALA A 98 -19.61 -4.16 -1.97
N CYS A 99 -18.28 -4.30 -1.84
CA CYS A 99 -17.58 -4.24 -0.56
C CYS A 99 -17.40 -2.78 -0.12
N GLN A 100 -17.75 -2.46 1.13
CA GLN A 100 -17.62 -1.11 1.68
C GLN A 100 -16.17 -0.73 1.98
N GLY A 101 -15.93 0.58 2.06
CA GLY A 101 -14.60 1.15 2.30
C GLY A 101 -13.60 0.75 1.21
N GLU A 102 -12.41 0.33 1.62
CA GLU A 102 -11.37 -0.16 0.70
C GLU A 102 -11.44 -1.69 0.48
N GLY A 103 -12.59 -2.31 0.73
CA GLY A 103 -12.83 -3.71 0.38
C GLY A 103 -12.82 -3.95 -1.13
N TYR A 104 -12.69 -5.22 -1.53
CA TYR A 104 -12.86 -5.67 -2.91
C TYR A 104 -13.28 -7.14 -2.95
N LEU A 105 -13.97 -7.57 -4.01
CA LEU A 105 -14.39 -8.97 -4.20
C LEU A 105 -13.15 -9.87 -4.39
N GLY A 106 -13.11 -11.02 -3.71
CA GLY A 106 -12.08 -12.04 -3.86
C GLY A 106 -12.47 -13.15 -4.84
N ALA A 107 -11.49 -14.00 -5.16
CA ALA A 107 -11.69 -15.17 -6.03
C ALA A 107 -12.67 -16.22 -5.47
N ASP A 108 -12.91 -16.19 -4.16
CA ASP A 108 -13.86 -17.05 -3.45
C ASP A 108 -15.27 -16.47 -3.39
N CYS A 109 -15.54 -15.41 -4.15
CA CYS A 109 -16.80 -14.70 -4.17
C CYS A 109 -17.16 -14.02 -2.84
N THR A 110 -16.17 -13.76 -1.97
CA THR A 110 -16.37 -13.03 -0.71
C THR A 110 -15.63 -11.69 -0.72
N CYS A 111 -16.07 -10.75 0.11
CA CYS A 111 -15.36 -9.49 0.27
C CYS A 111 -14.06 -9.68 1.06
N VAL A 112 -12.95 -9.30 0.43
CA VAL A 112 -11.68 -9.14 1.12
C VAL A 112 -11.68 -7.77 1.79
N CYS A 113 -11.72 -7.76 3.13
CA CYS A 113 -11.85 -6.54 3.91
C CYS A 113 -10.50 -5.94 4.32
N PRO A 114 -10.35 -4.60 4.28
CA PRO A 114 -9.18 -3.96 4.84
C PRO A 114 -9.10 -4.21 6.34
N ARG A 115 -7.87 -4.19 6.86
CA ARG A 115 -7.62 -4.33 8.29
C ARG A 115 -8.46 -3.34 9.09
N GLY A 116 -9.05 -3.81 10.19
CA GLY A 116 -9.93 -3.00 11.04
C GLY A 116 -11.38 -2.94 10.58
N THR A 117 -11.72 -3.59 9.46
CA THR A 117 -13.12 -3.76 9.03
C THR A 117 -13.52 -5.24 8.97
N GLY A 118 -14.82 -5.52 8.99
CA GLY A 118 -15.34 -6.88 8.90
C GLY A 118 -16.81 -6.94 8.50
N GLY A 119 -17.36 -8.15 8.54
CA GLY A 119 -18.69 -8.46 8.03
C GLY A 119 -18.68 -8.85 6.54
N PRO A 120 -19.80 -9.38 6.01
CA PRO A 120 -19.90 -9.93 4.66
C PRO A 120 -19.57 -8.94 3.55
N ASN A 121 -19.76 -7.63 3.78
CA ASN A 121 -19.42 -6.57 2.84
C ASN A 121 -18.54 -5.49 3.46
N CYS A 122 -17.72 -5.85 4.46
CA CYS A 122 -16.79 -4.93 5.14
C CYS A 122 -17.47 -3.70 5.77
N GLN A 123 -18.73 -3.83 6.16
CA GLN A 123 -19.55 -2.74 6.69
C GLN A 123 -19.29 -2.44 8.16
N LEU A 124 -18.67 -3.38 8.88
CA LEU A 124 -18.39 -3.23 10.30
C LEU A 124 -17.03 -2.57 10.48
N ASN A 125 -16.98 -1.47 11.21
CA ASN A 125 -15.73 -0.85 11.66
C ASN A 125 -15.38 -1.41 13.04
N VAL A 126 -14.32 -2.21 13.10
CA VAL A 126 -13.83 -2.84 14.33
C VAL A 126 -12.77 -1.96 14.98
N HIS A 127 -11.81 -1.47 14.19
CA HIS A 127 -10.69 -0.63 14.65
C HIS A 127 -10.05 0.13 13.48
N GLY A 128 -9.09 1.02 13.74
CA GLY A 128 -8.38 1.76 12.68
C GLY A 128 -7.47 0.88 11.82
N TYR A 129 -7.25 1.23 10.54
CA TYR A 129 -6.41 0.44 9.61
C TYR A 129 -5.00 0.18 10.15
N TYR A 130 -4.40 1.18 10.80
CA TYR A 130 -3.06 1.08 11.40
C TYR A 130 -3.06 0.70 12.89
N GLU A 131 -4.23 0.47 13.49
CA GLU A 131 -4.35 0.19 14.91
C GLU A 131 -3.73 -1.18 15.26
N GLY A 132 -3.00 -1.23 16.37
CA GLY A 132 -2.28 -2.44 16.82
C GLY A 132 -1.04 -2.79 15.99
N LEU A 133 -0.65 -1.97 15.02
CA LEU A 133 0.67 -2.08 14.38
C LEU A 133 1.69 -1.35 15.24
N SER A 134 2.30 -2.07 16.18
CA SER A 134 3.46 -1.62 16.95
C SER A 134 4.74 -2.02 16.22
N GLY A 135 5.67 -1.07 16.10
CA GLY A 135 7.02 -1.35 15.58
C GLY A 135 7.76 -2.24 16.57
N GLY A 136 7.73 -3.56 16.35
CA GLY A 136 8.38 -4.50 17.25
C GLY A 136 7.92 -5.94 17.13
N SER A 137 8.33 -6.62 16.06
CA SER A 137 8.82 -8.01 16.14
C SER A 137 9.32 -8.44 14.77
N LYS A 138 10.64 -8.69 14.72
CA LYS A 138 11.28 -9.47 13.66
C LYS A 138 10.64 -10.86 13.68
N SER A 139 9.74 -11.11 12.74
CA SER A 139 9.35 -12.47 12.39
C SER A 139 9.61 -12.62 10.90
N CYS A 140 10.72 -13.27 10.54
CA CYS A 140 10.92 -13.76 9.19
C CYS A 140 9.80 -14.74 8.86
N LEU A 141 8.93 -14.39 7.92
CA LEU A 141 8.18 -15.36 7.14
C LEU A 141 8.30 -14.92 5.68
N VAL A 142 8.99 -15.73 4.90
CA VAL A 142 9.19 -15.58 3.46
C VAL A 142 8.21 -16.48 2.72
N THR A 143 7.93 -16.11 1.47
CA THR A 143 7.23 -16.84 0.39
C THR A 143 5.71 -16.68 0.43
N SER A 144 5.04 -16.25 -0.64
CA SER A 144 5.10 -16.79 -2.00
C SER A 144 5.68 -15.86 -3.05
N GLN A 145 6.34 -16.47 -4.04
CA GLN A 145 6.84 -15.90 -5.28
C GLN A 145 5.97 -14.77 -5.84
N MET A 146 6.57 -13.58 -5.96
CA MET A 146 6.13 -12.60 -6.94
C MET A 146 7.37 -12.17 -7.71
N ASN A 147 7.40 -12.47 -9.01
CA ASN A 147 8.55 -12.24 -9.88
C ASN A 147 9.05 -10.80 -9.77
N LEU A 148 10.31 -10.66 -9.36
CA LEU A 148 11.03 -9.38 -9.20
C LEU A 148 10.96 -8.50 -10.45
N GLU A 149 10.82 -9.08 -11.64
CA GLU A 149 10.75 -8.33 -12.90
C GLU A 149 9.45 -7.53 -13.08
N LYS A 150 8.33 -7.98 -12.47
CA LYS A 150 7.07 -7.21 -12.48
C LYS A 150 6.99 -6.18 -11.35
N LEU A 151 7.77 -6.38 -10.28
CA LEU A 151 7.86 -5.45 -9.15
C LEU A 151 8.55 -4.15 -9.57
N LEU A 152 9.52 -4.22 -10.50
CA LEU A 152 10.26 -3.05 -10.99
C LEU A 152 9.35 -2.00 -11.66
N LEU A 153 8.26 -2.43 -12.30
CA LEU A 153 7.27 -1.51 -12.89
C LEU A 153 6.39 -0.84 -11.82
N PHE A 154 6.22 -1.46 -10.65
CA PHE A 154 5.41 -0.95 -9.54
C PHE A 154 6.23 -0.10 -8.54
N VAL A 155 7.53 -0.37 -8.35
CA VAL A 155 8.42 0.41 -7.44
C VAL A 155 8.51 1.86 -7.88
N LEU A 156 8.39 2.13 -9.18
CA LEU A 156 8.45 3.48 -9.73
C LEU A 156 7.15 4.31 -9.51
N LEU A 157 6.06 3.74 -8.98
CA LEU A 157 4.73 4.36 -9.06
C LEU A 157 4.08 4.81 -7.73
N GLN A 158 4.62 4.48 -6.54
CA GLN A 158 3.89 4.71 -5.28
C GLN A 158 4.31 5.95 -4.46
N LEU A 159 5.36 6.68 -4.85
CA LEU A 159 5.74 7.92 -4.15
C LEU A 159 5.02 9.18 -4.68
N THR A 160 4.13 9.04 -5.64
CA THR A 160 3.99 10.12 -6.62
C THR A 160 2.74 10.97 -6.50
N ARG A 161 1.81 10.65 -5.61
CA ARG A 161 0.60 11.46 -5.40
C ARG A 161 0.57 12.23 -4.08
N TYR A 162 1.50 11.94 -3.16
CA TYR A 162 1.27 12.22 -1.73
C TYR A 162 2.40 12.91 -0.98
N ILE A 163 3.50 13.24 -1.66
CA ILE A 163 4.58 14.09 -1.16
C ILE A 163 4.09 15.54 -1.17
N THR A 164 3.84 16.22 -0.06
CA THR A 164 3.60 17.68 -0.13
C THR A 164 4.93 18.42 -0.14
#